data_AF-A0A225VP55-F1
#
_entry.id   AF-A0A225VP55-F1
#
_cell.length_a   1.000
_cell.length_b   1.000
_cell.length_c   1.000
_cell.angle_alpha   90.00
_cell.angle_beta   90.00
_cell.angle_gamma   90.00
#
_symmetry.space_group_name_H-M   'P 1'
#
loop_
_entity.id
_entity.type
_entity.pdbx_description
1 polymer ?
#
loop_
_entity_poly.entity_id
_entity_poly.type
_entity_poly.pdbx_seq_one_letter_code
_entity_poly.pdbx_strand_id
1 'polypeptide(L)'
;MRLKIKRKMEQEELLEVVAYSDADYAADKENRKSVTGGQMTMDGMLISWMCRKQGGASLCTMEAAYPAAPVTAAELLGVRELLGELSTAGAARGQPAAVKQLDVEIVSSQSKNIDVRMKFVGDYTKQGILTTESCAGERMPADLMPKALGAPRLMTLRAEIGLY
;
A
#
# COMPACT_ATOMS: atom_id res chain seq x y z
N MET A 1 -21.96 28.38 -0.43
CA MET A 1 -22.94 28.09 -1.51
C MET A 1 -22.18 27.54 -2.71
N ARG A 2 -22.46 26.31 -3.15
CA ARG A 2 -21.93 25.75 -4.40
C ARG A 2 -22.95 24.77 -5.01
N LEU A 3 -23.48 25.14 -6.17
CA LEU A 3 -24.23 24.32 -7.14
C LEU A 3 -23.20 23.78 -8.16
N LYS A 4 -23.32 22.71 -8.95
CA LYS A 4 -24.30 21.66 -9.33
C LYS A 4 -23.48 20.61 -10.13
N ILE A 5 -24.00 19.39 -10.33
CA ILE A 5 -24.23 18.75 -11.66
C ILE A 5 -24.91 17.37 -11.44
N LYS A 6 -25.97 17.10 -12.22
CA LYS A 6 -26.55 15.76 -12.40
C LYS A 6 -25.73 15.03 -13.48
N ARG A 7 -25.25 13.82 -13.21
CA ARG A 7 -24.83 12.89 -14.27
C ARG A 7 -25.79 11.71 -14.33
N LYS A 8 -26.31 11.49 -15.53
CA LYS A 8 -26.89 10.22 -15.97
C LYS A 8 -25.70 9.26 -16.08
N MET A 9 -25.61 8.26 -15.21
CA MET A 9 -24.49 7.32 -15.21
C MET A 9 -24.82 6.17 -16.16
N GLU A 10 -24.38 6.29 -17.41
CA GLU A 10 -24.14 5.15 -18.31
C GLU A 10 -22.63 5.10 -18.59
N GLN A 11 -21.88 4.78 -17.56
CA GLN A 11 -20.51 4.26 -17.58
C GLN A 11 -20.30 3.68 -16.18
N GLU A 12 -20.09 2.37 -16.05
CA GLU A 12 -19.78 1.75 -14.78
C GLU A 12 -18.43 2.33 -14.30
N GLU A 13 -18.45 3.18 -13.27
CA GLU A 13 -17.23 3.71 -12.66
C GLU A 13 -16.50 2.54 -11.98
N LEU A 14 -15.29 2.25 -12.45
CA LEU A 14 -14.38 1.29 -11.84
C LEU A 14 -13.81 1.91 -10.56
N LEU A 15 -13.93 1.22 -9.43
CA LEU A 15 -13.28 1.61 -8.17
C LEU A 15 -11.76 1.48 -8.35
N GLU A 16 -10.98 2.51 -8.02
CA GLU A 16 -9.52 2.41 -8.03
C GLU A 16 -9.02 2.10 -6.62
N VAL A 17 -8.27 1.00 -6.46
CA VAL A 17 -7.66 0.65 -5.17
C VAL A 17 -6.14 0.68 -5.31
N VAL A 18 -5.50 1.59 -4.59
CA VAL A 18 -4.05 1.81 -4.62
C VAL A 18 -3.47 1.45 -3.27
N ALA A 19 -2.34 0.74 -3.26
CA ALA A 19 -1.60 0.46 -2.04
C ALA A 19 -0.15 0.98 -2.13
N TYR A 20 0.32 1.52 -1.02
CA TYR A 20 1.66 2.05 -0.82
C TYR A 20 2.32 1.24 0.29
N SER A 21 3.60 0.91 0.10
CA SER A 21 4.38 0.20 1.11
C SER A 21 5.71 0.91 1.34
N ASP A 22 6.17 0.92 2.60
CA ASP A 22 7.46 1.48 2.98
C ASP A 22 8.01 0.75 4.22
N ALA A 23 9.27 0.97 4.55
CA ALA A 23 9.83 0.53 5.82
C ALA A 23 10.81 1.54 6.41
N ASP A 24 10.78 1.64 7.73
CA ASP A 24 11.77 2.40 8.50
C ASP A 24 12.79 1.44 9.13
N TYR A 25 14.05 1.65 8.78
CA TYR A 25 15.17 0.81 9.18
C TYR A 25 15.55 1.07 10.64
N ALA A 26 15.55 0.01 11.44
CA ALA A 26 15.89 0.09 12.85
C ALA A 26 15.09 1.17 13.61
N ALA A 27 13.81 1.34 13.26
CA ALA A 27 12.93 2.33 13.87
C ALA A 27 12.68 2.05 15.37
N ASP A 28 12.67 0.78 15.77
CA ASP A 28 12.49 0.40 17.17
C ASP A 28 13.71 0.80 18.02
N LYS A 29 13.46 1.52 19.13
CA LYS A 29 14.54 2.02 20.00
C LYS A 29 15.14 0.95 20.92
N GLU A 30 14.36 -0.06 21.28
CA GLU A 30 14.77 -1.08 22.25
C GLU A 30 15.61 -2.16 21.57
N ASN A 31 15.13 -2.69 20.45
CA ASN A 31 15.78 -3.83 19.79
C ASN A 31 16.21 -3.56 18.35
N ARG A 32 16.15 -2.30 17.90
CA ARG A 32 16.65 -1.86 16.58
C ARG A 32 16.05 -2.66 15.41
N LYS A 33 14.85 -3.20 15.60
CA LYS A 33 14.10 -3.84 14.52
C LYS A 33 13.45 -2.79 13.63
N SER A 34 13.41 -3.10 12.34
CA SER A 34 12.74 -2.28 11.33
C SER A 34 11.22 -2.37 11.48
N VAL A 35 10.52 -1.35 10.99
CA VAL A 35 9.06 -1.29 10.97
C VAL A 35 8.59 -1.19 9.54
N THR A 36 7.72 -2.10 9.13
CA THR A 36 7.02 -2.06 7.85
C THR A 36 5.77 -1.21 7.99
N GLY A 37 5.58 -0.27 7.06
CA GLY A 37 4.37 0.50 6.90
C GLY A 37 3.67 0.17 5.59
N GLY A 38 2.36 0.32 5.59
CA GLY A 38 1.56 0.20 4.39
C GLY A 38 0.27 1.01 4.49
N GLN A 39 -0.23 1.45 3.35
CA GLN A 39 -1.41 2.29 3.24
C GLN A 39 -2.21 1.87 2.02
N MET A 40 -3.54 1.83 2.14
CA MET A 40 -4.45 1.53 1.04
C MET A 40 -5.50 2.61 0.89
N THR A 41 -5.69 3.05 -0.34
CA THR A 41 -6.69 4.06 -0.70
C THR A 41 -7.66 3.50 -1.72
N MET A 42 -8.94 3.83 -1.58
CA MET A 42 -9.99 3.59 -2.56
C MET A 42 -10.50 4.93 -3.08
N ASP A 43 -10.37 5.18 -4.38
CA ASP A 43 -10.67 6.46 -5.03
C ASP A 43 -10.04 7.67 -4.30
N GLY A 44 -8.79 7.50 -3.86
CA GLY A 44 -8.02 8.51 -3.13
C GLY A 44 -8.37 8.65 -1.64
N MET A 45 -9.35 7.91 -1.13
CA MET A 45 -9.69 7.90 0.30
C MET A 45 -8.99 6.76 1.03
N LEU A 46 -8.35 7.04 2.16
CA LEU A 46 -7.73 6.01 3.00
C LEU A 46 -8.79 5.02 3.52
N ILE A 47 -8.61 3.73 3.20
CA ILE A 47 -9.51 2.65 3.66
C ILE A 47 -8.82 1.67 4.62
N SER A 48 -7.50 1.54 4.54
CA SER A 48 -6.73 0.65 5.41
C SER A 48 -5.29 1.14 5.56
N TRP A 49 -4.67 0.82 6.69
CA TRP A 49 -3.26 1.08 6.94
C TRP A 49 -2.67 -0.01 7.84
N MET A 50 -1.37 -0.20 7.74
CA MET A 50 -0.61 -1.11 8.60
C MET A 50 0.67 -0.44 9.10
N CYS A 51 1.04 -0.79 10.33
CA CYS A 51 2.35 -0.48 10.91
C CYS A 51 2.80 -1.69 11.72
N ARG A 52 3.80 -2.42 11.22
CA ARG A 52 4.20 -3.73 11.75
C ARG A 52 5.70 -3.80 11.97
N LYS A 53 6.10 -4.06 13.22
CA LYS A 53 7.48 -4.38 13.57
C LYS A 53 7.92 -5.69 12.90
N GLN A 54 9.07 -5.67 12.24
CA GLN A 54 9.61 -6.86 11.57
C GLN A 54 10.10 -7.89 12.59
N GLY A 55 9.93 -9.18 12.27
CA GLY A 55 10.35 -10.27 13.15
C GLY A 55 11.87 -10.41 13.24
N GLY A 56 12.54 -10.29 12.08
CA GLY A 56 14.00 -10.32 11.96
C GLY A 56 14.63 -8.93 12.08
N ALA A 57 15.93 -8.90 12.35
CA ALA A 57 16.73 -7.69 12.20
C ALA A 57 17.11 -7.54 10.71
N SER A 58 16.95 -6.33 10.17
CA SER A 58 17.52 -5.97 8.87
C SER A 58 18.94 -5.46 9.08
N LEU A 59 19.82 -5.64 8.11
CA LEU A 59 21.18 -5.11 8.14
C LEU A 59 21.31 -3.78 7.37
N CYS A 60 20.34 -3.45 6.52
CA CYS A 60 20.27 -2.16 5.82
C CYS A 60 18.82 -1.74 5.51
N THR A 61 18.65 -0.51 5.01
CA THR A 61 17.35 0.04 4.57
C THR A 61 16.72 -0.77 3.44
N MET A 62 17.53 -1.24 2.48
CA MET A 62 17.06 -2.13 1.40
C MET A 62 16.49 -3.44 1.95
N GLU A 63 17.18 -4.06 2.91
CA GLU A 63 16.70 -5.27 3.58
C GLU A 63 15.43 -5.05 4.40
N ALA A 64 15.25 -3.85 4.96
CA ALA A 64 14.03 -3.46 5.66
C ALA A 64 12.86 -3.21 4.70
N ALA A 65 13.10 -2.82 3.44
CA ALA A 65 12.04 -2.56 2.47
C ALA A 65 11.45 -3.84 1.85
N TYR A 66 12.26 -4.89 1.61
CA TYR A 66 11.77 -6.13 0.97
C TYR A 66 10.55 -6.79 1.64
N PRO A 67 10.41 -6.80 2.98
CA PRO A 67 9.24 -7.35 3.63
C PRO A 67 7.97 -6.51 3.44
N ALA A 68 8.09 -5.21 3.11
CA ALA A 68 6.96 -4.29 3.11
C ALA A 68 5.99 -4.54 1.97
N ALA A 69 6.51 -4.70 0.75
CA ALA A 69 5.69 -4.87 -0.43
C ALA A 69 4.86 -6.17 -0.44
N PRO A 70 5.43 -7.35 -0.14
CA PRO A 70 4.66 -8.60 -0.09
C PRO A 70 3.57 -8.60 0.99
N VAL A 71 3.82 -7.94 2.13
CA VAL A 71 2.81 -7.82 3.20
C VAL A 71 1.67 -6.92 2.73
N THR A 72 2.00 -5.80 2.09
CA THR A 72 1.03 -4.87 1.52
C THR A 72 0.23 -5.50 0.39
N ALA A 73 0.87 -6.25 -0.50
CA ALA A 73 0.24 -7.01 -1.56
C ALA A 73 -0.77 -8.03 -1.03
N ALA A 74 -0.41 -8.76 0.04
CA ALA A 74 -1.30 -9.75 0.65
C ALA A 74 -2.55 -9.11 1.25
N GLU A 75 -2.40 -8.00 1.98
CA GLU A 75 -3.55 -7.25 2.51
C GLU A 75 -4.43 -6.69 1.39
N LEU A 76 -3.82 -6.23 0.30
CA LEU A 76 -4.52 -5.64 -0.83
C LEU A 76 -5.34 -6.67 -1.61
N LEU A 77 -4.80 -7.87 -1.78
CA LEU A 77 -5.55 -9.02 -2.30
C LEU A 77 -6.73 -9.38 -1.38
N GLY A 78 -6.55 -9.29 -0.05
CA GLY A 78 -7.63 -9.48 0.92
C GLY A 78 -8.74 -8.45 0.78
N VAL A 79 -8.40 -7.17 0.62
CA VAL A 79 -9.38 -6.09 0.36
C VAL A 79 -10.11 -6.32 -0.95
N ARG A 80 -9.41 -6.73 -2.02
CA ARG A 80 -10.02 -7.08 -3.31
C ARG A 80 -11.06 -8.19 -3.18
N GLU A 81 -10.73 -9.26 -2.43
CA GLU A 81 -11.65 -10.37 -2.21
C GLU A 81 -12.90 -9.93 -1.42
N LEU A 82 -12.69 -9.16 -0.34
CA LEU A 82 -13.76 -8.60 0.47
C LEU A 82 -14.71 -7.70 -0.36
N LEU A 83 -14.15 -6.88 -1.25
CA LEU A 83 -14.95 -6.05 -2.16
C LEU A 83 -15.75 -6.91 -3.14
N GLY A 84 -15.18 -8.02 -3.63
CA GLY A 84 -15.89 -9.00 -4.45
C GLY A 84 -17.09 -9.62 -3.72
N GLU A 85 -16.90 -10.03 -2.46
CA GLU A 85 -17.97 -10.56 -1.61
C GLU A 85 -19.06 -9.51 -1.34
N LEU A 86 -18.69 -8.27 -1.01
CA LEU A 86 -19.64 -7.17 -0.80
C LEU A 86 -20.43 -6.83 -2.08
N SER A 87 -19.79 -6.97 -3.24
CA SER A 87 -20.42 -6.74 -4.53
C SER A 87 -21.46 -7.80 -4.87
N THR A 88 -21.15 -9.06 -4.60
CA THR A 88 -22.09 -10.17 -4.78
C THR A 88 -23.24 -10.12 -3.76
N ALA A 89 -23.00 -9.58 -2.56
CA ALA A 89 -24.02 -9.33 -1.53
C ALA A 89 -24.89 -8.07 -1.78
N GLY A 90 -24.64 -7.32 -2.86
CA GLY A 90 -25.41 -6.14 -3.24
C GLY A 90 -25.09 -4.86 -2.46
N ALA A 91 -24.08 -4.88 -1.59
CA ALA A 91 -23.65 -3.73 -0.78
C ALA A 91 -22.71 -2.77 -1.52
N ALA A 92 -22.01 -3.25 -2.55
CA ALA A 92 -21.13 -2.43 -3.38
C ALA A 92 -21.23 -2.88 -4.85
N ARG A 93 -22.09 -2.30 -5.68
CA ARG A 93 -22.00 -2.54 -7.14
C ARG A 93 -20.79 -1.79 -7.69
N GLY A 94 -19.59 -2.33 -7.48
CA GLY A 94 -18.32 -1.81 -8.00
C GLY A 94 -17.58 -2.94 -8.72
N GLN A 95 -17.25 -2.71 -9.98
CA GLN A 95 -16.46 -3.64 -10.79
C GLN A 95 -15.05 -3.85 -10.21
N PRO A 96 -14.35 -4.95 -10.54
CA PRO A 96 -13.07 -5.29 -9.93
C PRO A 96 -12.07 -4.16 -10.06
N ALA A 97 -11.56 -3.72 -8.91
CA ALA A 97 -10.70 -2.57 -8.81
C ALA A 97 -9.39 -2.78 -9.59
N ALA A 98 -8.93 -1.73 -10.28
CA ALA A 98 -7.56 -1.68 -10.76
C ALA A 98 -6.66 -1.58 -9.52
N VAL A 99 -5.86 -2.62 -9.28
CA VAL A 99 -4.99 -2.69 -8.12
C VAL A 99 -3.59 -2.23 -8.49
N LYS A 100 -3.23 -1.06 -8.01
CA LYS A 100 -1.93 -0.46 -8.22
C LYS A 100 -1.12 -0.53 -6.93
N GLN A 101 -0.07 -1.34 -6.94
CA GLN A 101 0.92 -1.42 -5.88
C GLN A 101 2.06 -0.47 -6.23
N LEU A 102 2.44 0.39 -5.30
CA LEU A 102 3.61 1.24 -5.47
C LEU A 102 4.77 0.64 -4.69
N ASP A 103 5.78 0.16 -5.42
CA ASP A 103 6.88 -0.66 -4.91
C ASP A 103 8.23 0.06 -5.00
N VAL A 104 9.09 -0.23 -4.03
CA VAL A 104 10.47 0.28 -3.95
C VAL A 104 11.36 -0.54 -4.88
N GLU A 105 12.37 0.07 -5.51
CA GLU A 105 13.28 -0.61 -6.45
C GLU A 105 13.77 -1.96 -5.92
N ILE A 106 13.37 -3.04 -6.59
CA ILE A 106 13.61 -4.42 -6.18
C ILE A 106 14.92 -4.92 -6.82
N VAL A 107 16.00 -4.96 -6.05
CA VAL A 107 17.20 -5.73 -6.44
C VAL A 107 17.03 -7.17 -5.96
N SER A 108 17.29 -8.16 -6.82
CA SER A 108 17.17 -9.57 -6.44
C SER A 108 18.21 -9.95 -5.38
N SER A 109 17.76 -10.54 -4.28
CA SER A 109 18.59 -11.04 -3.17
C SER A 109 18.72 -12.57 -3.26
N GLN A 110 19.90 -13.11 -2.93
CA GLN A 110 20.18 -14.56 -2.95
C GLN A 110 19.51 -15.34 -1.80
N SER A 111 18.74 -14.69 -0.92
CA SER A 111 18.11 -15.36 0.23
C SER A 111 16.75 -15.97 -0.12
N LYS A 112 16.52 -17.23 0.29
CA LYS A 112 15.29 -17.98 -0.02
C LYS A 112 14.00 -17.28 0.43
N ASN A 113 14.02 -16.60 1.59
CA ASN A 113 12.84 -15.90 2.12
C ASN A 113 12.47 -14.67 1.27
N ILE A 114 13.47 -13.93 0.77
CA ILE A 114 13.23 -12.80 -0.12
C ILE A 114 12.76 -13.30 -1.50
N ASP A 115 13.39 -14.35 -2.04
CA ASP A 115 13.00 -14.95 -3.33
C ASP A 115 11.52 -15.40 -3.35
N VAL A 116 11.06 -16.12 -2.32
CA VAL A 116 9.65 -16.55 -2.22
C VAL A 116 8.70 -15.36 -2.20
N ARG A 117 9.02 -14.33 -1.43
CA ARG A 117 8.21 -13.11 -1.31
C ARG A 117 8.16 -12.30 -2.61
N MET A 118 9.27 -12.22 -3.33
CA MET A 118 9.33 -11.53 -4.61
C MET A 118 8.59 -12.31 -5.71
N LYS A 119 8.70 -13.64 -5.71
CA LYS A 119 7.90 -14.49 -6.60
C LYS A 119 6.40 -14.32 -6.36
N PHE A 120 5.97 -14.25 -5.10
CA PHE A 120 4.57 -13.95 -4.77
C PHE A 120 4.07 -12.68 -5.46
N VAL A 121 4.72 -11.53 -5.25
CA VAL A 121 4.32 -10.27 -5.89
C VAL A 121 4.44 -10.34 -7.42
N GLY A 122 5.52 -10.94 -7.93
CA GLY A 122 5.77 -11.10 -9.35
C GLY A 122 4.74 -11.97 -10.07
N ASP A 123 4.24 -13.02 -9.42
CA ASP A 123 3.25 -13.93 -10.02
C ASP A 123 1.89 -13.24 -10.19
N TYR A 124 1.46 -12.44 -9.21
CA TYR A 124 0.24 -11.62 -9.34
C TYR A 124 0.41 -10.47 -10.33
N THR A 125 1.63 -9.94 -10.48
CA THR A 125 1.94 -8.94 -11.50
C THR A 125 1.85 -9.53 -12.90
N LYS A 126 2.40 -10.74 -13.12
CA LYS A 126 2.32 -11.45 -14.42
C LYS A 126 0.89 -11.82 -14.80
N GLN A 127 0.02 -12.09 -13.82
CA GLN A 127 -1.40 -12.35 -14.04
C GLN A 127 -2.20 -11.08 -14.35
N GLY A 128 -1.59 -9.89 -14.29
CA GLY A 128 -2.27 -8.62 -14.48
C GLY A 128 -3.19 -8.23 -13.32
N ILE A 129 -3.07 -8.90 -12.16
CA ILE A 129 -3.87 -8.60 -10.97
C ILE A 129 -3.27 -7.41 -10.22
N LEU A 130 -1.95 -7.31 -10.17
CA LEU A 130 -1.22 -6.20 -9.56
C LEU A 130 -0.44 -5.44 -10.64
N THR A 131 -0.42 -4.12 -10.55
CA THR A 131 0.52 -3.29 -11.31
C THR A 131 1.50 -2.65 -10.34
N THR A 132 2.80 -2.85 -10.54
CA THR A 132 3.83 -2.25 -9.69
C THR A 132 4.42 -1.00 -10.33
N GLU A 133 4.48 0.11 -9.58
CA GLU A 133 5.13 1.35 -10.02
C GLU A 133 6.02 1.90 -8.90
N SER A 134 7.11 2.59 -9.23
CA SER A 134 7.96 3.20 -8.19
C SER A 134 7.52 4.62 -7.86
N CYS A 135 7.34 4.91 -6.57
CA CYS A 135 7.07 6.26 -6.07
C CYS A 135 8.32 6.89 -5.45
N ALA A 136 8.59 8.14 -5.80
CA ALA A 136 9.63 8.92 -5.13
C ALA A 136 9.26 9.15 -3.65
N GLY A 137 10.23 9.00 -2.75
CA GLY A 137 10.02 9.09 -1.29
C GLY A 137 9.35 10.39 -0.82
N GLU A 138 9.61 11.52 -1.51
CA GLU A 138 8.96 12.80 -1.19
C GLU A 138 7.43 12.81 -1.40
N ARG A 139 6.85 11.82 -2.06
CA ARG A 139 5.40 11.68 -2.24
C ARG A 139 4.88 10.31 -1.82
N MET A 140 5.60 9.60 -0.94
CA MET A 140 5.21 8.28 -0.46
C MET A 140 4.28 8.42 0.76
N PRO A 141 2.95 8.21 0.64
CA PRO A 141 2.03 8.35 1.77
C PRO A 141 2.28 7.31 2.86
N ALA A 142 2.81 6.14 2.47
CA ALA A 142 3.19 5.09 3.41
C ALA A 142 4.25 5.53 4.42
N ASP A 143 5.05 6.57 4.17
CA ASP A 143 6.01 7.13 5.15
C ASP A 143 5.34 7.54 6.46
N LEU A 144 4.05 7.88 6.43
CA LEU A 144 3.29 8.28 7.61
C LEU A 144 3.26 7.19 8.69
N MET A 145 3.34 5.92 8.30
CA MET A 145 3.10 4.79 9.20
C MET A 145 4.37 4.29 9.91
N PRO A 146 5.50 4.01 9.21
CA PRO A 146 6.67 3.43 9.84
C PRO A 146 7.65 4.49 10.39
N LYS A 147 7.61 5.74 9.91
CA LYS A 147 8.61 6.76 10.22
C LYS A 147 8.12 7.76 11.25
N ALA A 148 9.01 8.15 12.15
CA ALA A 148 8.82 9.32 13.01
C ALA A 148 9.09 10.60 12.20
N LEU A 149 8.05 11.20 11.63
CA LEU A 149 8.16 12.37 10.76
C LEU A 149 8.18 13.69 11.54
N GLY A 150 8.92 14.67 11.04
CA GLY A 150 8.85 16.05 11.53
C GLY A 150 7.48 16.69 11.28
N ALA A 151 7.05 17.61 12.14
CA ALA A 151 5.72 18.21 12.10
C ALA A 151 5.28 18.76 10.72
N PRO A 152 6.13 19.46 9.94
CA PRO A 152 5.71 19.96 8.62
C PRO A 152 5.34 18.83 7.66
N ARG A 153 6.15 17.77 7.63
CA ARG A 153 5.97 16.62 6.75
C ARG A 153 4.74 15.80 7.15
N LEU A 154 4.55 15.62 8.46
CA LEU A 154 3.37 14.96 9.02
C LEU A 154 2.07 15.67 8.59
N MET A 155 2.04 16.99 8.63
CA MET A 155 0.85 17.77 8.22
C MET A 155 0.56 17.64 6.72
N THR A 156 1.59 17.65 5.87
CA THR A 156 1.42 17.45 4.42
C THR A 156 0.81 16.08 4.11
N LEU A 157 1.39 15.00 4.65
CA LEU A 157 0.91 13.64 4.38
C LEU A 157 -0.48 13.40 4.95
N ARG A 158 -0.79 13.94 6.14
CA ARG A 158 -2.13 13.88 6.74
C ARG A 158 -3.19 14.52 5.85
N ALA A 159 -2.88 15.66 5.25
CA ALA A 159 -3.79 16.33 4.33
C ALA A 159 -4.02 15.52 3.03
N GLU A 160 -2.97 14.88 2.51
CA GLU A 160 -3.07 14.03 1.30
C GLU A 160 -4.00 12.83 1.48
N ILE A 161 -4.09 12.29 2.71
CA ILE A 161 -4.91 11.11 3.01
C ILE A 161 -6.24 11.45 3.71
N GLY A 162 -6.56 12.74 3.86
CA GLY A 162 -7.83 13.22 4.42
C GLY A 162 -7.94 13.18 5.95
N LEU A 163 -6.83 13.07 6.68
CA LEU A 163 -6.79 13.09 8.16
C LEU A 163 -6.56 14.51 8.69
N TYR A 164 -7.63 15.27 8.94
CA TYR A 164 -7.56 16.61 9.58
C TYR A 164 -7.35 16.54 11.09
#